data_AF-A0A1E7FTV6-F1
#
_entry.id   AF-A0A1E7FTV6-F1
#
_cell.length_a   1.000
_cell.length_b   1.000
_cell.length_c   1.000
_cell.angle_alpha   90.00
_cell.angle_beta   90.00
_cell.angle_gamma   90.00
#
_symmetry.space_group_name_H-M   'P 1'
#
loop_
_entity.id
_entity.type
_entity.pdbx_description
1 polymer ?
#
loop_
_entity_poly.entity_id
_entity_poly.type
_entity_poly.pdbx_seq_one_letter_code
_entity_poly.pdbx_strand_id
1 'polypeptide(L)'
;MEYDMDRMLEKIFPKEVSSIDGAILVSALLKTASFVADLHNIENDRTKFEKSFTKNRYDIHCPSSGFSCGFTIDDDGRITRLSLFEDQQELLKIIALFERLTDLALWCRQSIIPMELSNLPQLQTLTLRTFSDLFDINFLVQMDLSKLKKLSICGFRSESTQTLMQLIAWMTKQLPILEELEFDFSERNVTDSFLNALSTVEDICFKGSLKYLKLPYCNIDQNIFETLWNKIVPKLTELFSLDLEMNDIESIQPTVERIISDNITVTPNQLQELNLHHNPIMKNLKEDPNEKVAMLSFLESYNSIYSIWSCESACGKYVDIDYWYDSDIEYALRINHAGRSIVECSNRKEDHHSSLPLSLWPIVLERAYKKSGHIYPRGSTIRRTNDATGLHYLVRQCIALRVQSSNDTTEIGVGGEEEEEDNSGNKNENESDNDIEEGDDNSSVLTVPSLKRGERKRKRILLDSTWVANVSL
;
A
#
# COMPACT_ATOMS: atom_id res chain seq x y z
N MET A 1 -37.58 27.53 -17.88
CA MET A 1 -36.89 27.42 -19.18
C MET A 1 -36.88 25.96 -19.53
N GLU A 2 -37.57 25.56 -20.60
CA GLU A 2 -37.40 24.22 -21.17
C GLU A 2 -36.14 24.27 -22.02
N TYR A 3 -35.08 23.61 -21.58
CA TYR A 3 -33.89 23.43 -22.40
C TYR A 3 -34.13 22.27 -23.36
N ASP A 4 -33.78 22.46 -24.63
CA ASP A 4 -33.78 21.41 -25.64
C ASP A 4 -32.66 20.41 -25.30
N MET A 5 -33.04 19.33 -24.60
CA MET A 5 -32.12 18.29 -24.12
C MET A 5 -31.37 17.61 -25.26
N ASP A 6 -32.00 17.43 -26.42
CA ASP A 6 -31.37 16.77 -27.57
C ASP A 6 -30.24 17.64 -28.12
N ARG A 7 -30.50 18.95 -28.27
CA ARG A 7 -29.48 19.92 -28.69
C ARG A 7 -28.34 20.04 -27.69
N MET A 8 -28.65 19.97 -26.38
CA MET A 8 -27.62 19.92 -25.34
C MET A 8 -26.78 18.65 -25.47
N LEU A 9 -27.40 17.48 -25.61
CA LEU A 9 -26.69 16.21 -25.74
C LEU A 9 -25.71 16.21 -26.93
N GLU A 10 -26.14 16.72 -28.10
CA GLU A 10 -25.30 16.81 -29.29
C GLU A 10 -24.09 17.75 -29.15
N LYS A 11 -24.24 18.85 -28.39
CA LYS A 11 -23.17 19.83 -28.17
C LYS A 11 -22.18 19.40 -27.09
N ILE A 12 -22.71 18.75 -26.06
CA ILE A 12 -22.02 18.49 -24.80
C ILE A 12 -21.23 17.20 -24.91
N PHE A 13 -21.85 16.12 -25.43
CA PHE A 13 -21.23 14.81 -25.37
C PHE A 13 -20.42 14.47 -26.61
N PRO A 14 -19.31 13.75 -26.41
CA PRO A 14 -18.66 13.02 -27.49
C PRO A 14 -19.69 12.13 -28.19
N LYS A 15 -19.64 12.06 -29.52
CA LYS A 15 -20.56 11.23 -30.33
C LYS A 15 -20.46 9.74 -30.01
N GLU A 16 -19.36 9.35 -29.36
CA GLU A 16 -19.09 8.00 -28.92
C GLU A 16 -19.91 7.61 -27.68
N VAL A 17 -20.48 8.55 -26.92
CA VAL A 17 -21.29 8.23 -25.73
C VAL A 17 -22.69 7.78 -26.15
N SER A 18 -23.18 6.66 -25.61
CA SER A 18 -24.53 6.19 -25.88
C SER A 18 -25.57 7.23 -25.44
N SER A 19 -26.63 7.42 -26.24
CA SER A 19 -27.66 8.42 -25.95
C SER A 19 -28.32 8.20 -24.58
N ILE A 20 -28.51 6.95 -24.18
CA ILE A 20 -29.09 6.58 -22.87
C ILE A 20 -28.17 7.06 -21.73
N ASP A 21 -26.88 6.73 -21.77
CA ASP A 21 -25.97 7.16 -20.69
C ASP A 21 -25.67 8.65 -20.73
N GLY A 22 -25.64 9.25 -21.92
CA GLY A 22 -25.60 10.70 -22.08
C GLY A 22 -26.78 11.36 -21.39
N ALA A 23 -28.01 10.86 -21.60
CA ALA A 23 -29.21 11.40 -20.96
C ALA A 23 -29.20 11.21 -19.43
N ILE A 24 -28.76 10.04 -18.93
CA ILE A 24 -28.61 9.79 -17.49
C ILE A 24 -27.56 10.77 -16.92
N LEU A 25 -26.41 10.93 -17.58
CA LEU A 25 -25.35 11.82 -17.11
C LEU A 25 -25.79 13.28 -17.13
N VAL A 26 -26.47 13.78 -18.16
CA VAL A 26 -27.05 15.14 -18.15
C VAL A 26 -28.03 15.29 -17.01
N SER A 27 -28.92 14.31 -16.82
CA SER A 27 -29.91 14.36 -15.74
C SER A 27 -29.23 14.45 -14.38
N ALA A 28 -28.17 13.66 -14.18
CA ALA A 28 -27.33 13.69 -12.99
C ALA A 28 -26.68 15.08 -12.81
N LEU A 29 -26.00 15.58 -13.85
CA LEU A 29 -25.33 16.88 -13.82
C LEU A 29 -26.31 18.04 -13.56
N LEU A 30 -27.51 18.02 -14.14
CA LEU A 30 -28.54 19.04 -13.90
C LEU A 30 -29.05 19.07 -12.46
N LYS A 31 -28.85 18.01 -11.67
CA LYS A 31 -29.15 18.01 -10.23
C LYS A 31 -28.09 18.72 -9.41
N THR A 32 -26.93 19.02 -9.97
CA THR A 32 -25.87 19.68 -9.24
C THR A 32 -25.96 21.20 -9.44
N ALA A 33 -26.03 21.95 -8.34
CA ALA A 33 -26.25 23.40 -8.39
C ALA A 33 -25.11 24.11 -9.13
N SER A 34 -23.89 23.59 -8.98
CA SER A 34 -22.69 24.08 -9.66
C SER A 34 -22.78 23.93 -11.18
N PHE A 35 -23.26 22.78 -11.67
CA PHE A 35 -23.40 22.57 -13.10
C PHE A 35 -24.50 23.45 -13.70
N VAL A 36 -25.62 23.62 -12.99
CA VAL A 36 -26.71 24.52 -13.43
C VAL A 36 -26.21 25.97 -13.58
N ALA A 37 -25.35 26.44 -12.68
CA ALA A 37 -24.74 27.76 -12.79
C ALA A 37 -23.85 27.91 -14.05
N ASP A 38 -23.32 26.80 -14.56
CA ASP A 38 -22.43 26.75 -15.70
C ASP A 38 -23.10 26.35 -17.02
N LEU A 39 -24.41 26.08 -17.03
CA LEU A 39 -25.17 25.78 -18.25
C LEU A 39 -24.99 26.86 -19.31
N HIS A 40 -25.03 28.14 -18.91
CA HIS A 40 -24.78 29.25 -19.83
C HIS A 40 -23.38 29.19 -20.45
N ASN A 41 -22.35 28.77 -19.69
CA ASN A 41 -21.00 28.64 -20.23
C ASN A 41 -20.90 27.49 -21.23
N ILE A 42 -21.62 26.39 -20.98
CA ILE A 42 -21.70 25.24 -21.88
C ILE A 42 -22.43 25.61 -23.18
N GLU A 43 -23.57 26.29 -23.09
CA GLU A 43 -24.36 26.69 -24.27
C GLU A 43 -23.59 27.62 -25.22
N ASN A 44 -22.70 28.44 -24.66
CA ASN A 44 -21.86 29.41 -25.35
C ASN A 44 -20.45 28.85 -25.66
N ASP A 45 -20.27 27.53 -25.63
CA ASP A 45 -19.03 26.82 -25.98
C ASP A 45 -17.79 27.24 -25.16
N ARG A 46 -17.99 27.79 -23.96
CA ARG A 46 -16.91 28.20 -23.02
C ARG A 46 -16.40 27.05 -22.16
N THR A 47 -17.23 26.03 -21.96
CA THR A 47 -16.86 24.78 -21.30
C THR A 47 -16.99 23.65 -22.29
N LYS A 48 -15.91 22.87 -22.50
CA LYS A 48 -15.89 21.73 -23.42
C LYS A 48 -15.45 20.48 -22.69
N PHE A 49 -15.89 19.33 -23.19
CA PHE A 49 -15.43 18.03 -22.73
C PHE A 49 -14.03 17.82 -23.30
N GLU A 50 -13.05 17.78 -22.42
CA GLU A 50 -11.68 17.52 -22.83
C GLU A 50 -11.47 16.01 -22.82
N LYS A 51 -11.13 15.47 -23.99
CA LYS A 51 -10.69 14.08 -24.09
C LYS A 51 -9.30 13.99 -23.46
N SER A 52 -9.20 13.24 -22.38
CA SER A 52 -7.93 12.97 -21.71
C SER A 52 -6.98 12.22 -22.64
N PHE A 53 -5.68 12.27 -22.33
CA PHE A 53 -4.65 11.50 -23.04
C PHE A 53 -4.92 9.99 -23.01
N THR A 54 -5.66 9.50 -22.02
CA THR A 54 -6.13 8.12 -21.99
C THR A 54 -7.33 7.95 -22.90
N LYS A 55 -7.19 7.04 -23.89
CA LYS A 55 -8.27 6.67 -24.82
C LYS A 55 -9.56 6.37 -24.05
N ASN A 56 -10.65 7.02 -24.45
CA ASN A 56 -12.02 6.89 -23.91
C ASN A 56 -12.30 7.53 -22.55
N ARG A 57 -11.39 8.34 -22.00
CA ARG A 57 -11.67 9.16 -20.82
C ARG A 57 -12.01 10.59 -21.22
N TYR A 58 -13.05 11.12 -20.60
CA TYR A 58 -13.53 12.47 -20.80
C TYR A 58 -13.62 13.16 -19.44
N ASP A 59 -13.10 14.36 -19.37
CA ASP A 59 -13.16 15.19 -18.18
C ASP A 59 -13.88 16.51 -18.52
N ILE A 60 -14.78 16.92 -17.64
CA ILE A 60 -15.47 18.20 -17.65
C ILE A 60 -14.92 18.97 -16.47
N HIS A 61 -14.36 20.15 -16.73
CA HIS A 61 -13.97 21.07 -15.69
C HIS A 61 -14.73 22.38 -15.86
N CYS A 62 -15.43 22.78 -14.81
CA CYS A 62 -16.14 24.05 -14.76
C CYS A 62 -15.37 25.02 -13.85
N PRO A 63 -14.56 25.94 -14.40
CA PRO A 63 -13.66 26.76 -13.60
C PRO A 63 -14.39 27.69 -12.62
N SER A 64 -15.58 28.16 -12.98
CA SER A 64 -16.40 29.10 -12.20
C SER A 64 -16.92 28.49 -10.91
N SER A 65 -17.35 27.24 -10.95
CA SER A 65 -17.91 26.54 -9.80
C SER A 65 -16.90 25.62 -9.11
N GLY A 66 -15.76 25.34 -9.75
CA GLY A 66 -14.82 24.32 -9.32
C GLY A 66 -15.36 22.90 -9.48
N PHE A 67 -16.53 22.73 -10.12
CA PHE A 67 -17.08 21.43 -10.43
C PHE A 67 -16.17 20.68 -11.41
N SER A 68 -16.03 19.38 -11.16
CA SER A 68 -15.38 18.48 -12.09
C SER A 68 -16.13 17.16 -12.18
N CYS A 69 -16.23 16.64 -13.39
CA CYS A 69 -16.81 15.32 -13.66
C CYS A 69 -15.91 14.60 -14.64
N GLY A 70 -15.47 13.40 -14.29
CA GLY A 70 -14.68 12.55 -15.18
C GLY A 70 -15.44 11.25 -15.45
N PHE A 71 -15.42 10.76 -16.68
CA PHE A 71 -16.00 9.45 -17.00
C PHE A 71 -15.20 8.72 -18.06
N THR A 72 -15.40 7.40 -18.11
CA THR A 72 -14.84 6.53 -19.16
C THR A 72 -15.96 5.73 -19.79
N ILE A 73 -15.86 5.53 -21.10
CA ILE A 73 -16.80 4.70 -21.87
C ILE A 73 -16.11 3.43 -22.40
N ASP A 74 -16.90 2.38 -22.57
CA ASP A 74 -16.49 1.19 -23.32
C ASP A 74 -16.73 1.33 -24.83
N ASP A 75 -16.49 0.24 -25.57
CA ASP A 75 -16.59 0.22 -27.04
C ASP A 75 -18.03 0.42 -27.55
N ASP A 76 -19.06 0.22 -26.71
CA ASP A 76 -20.46 0.48 -27.04
C ASP A 76 -20.91 1.90 -26.63
N GLY A 77 -19.97 2.73 -26.16
CA GLY A 77 -20.26 4.07 -25.68
C GLY A 77 -20.92 4.13 -24.31
N ARG A 78 -20.97 3.02 -23.57
CA ARG A 78 -21.61 2.95 -22.26
C ARG A 78 -20.63 3.39 -21.17
N ILE A 79 -21.11 4.16 -20.19
CA ILE A 79 -20.29 4.68 -19.10
C ILE A 79 -19.96 3.54 -18.14
N THR A 80 -18.66 3.26 -18.01
CA THR A 80 -18.12 2.22 -17.11
C THR A 80 -17.46 2.81 -15.88
N ARG A 81 -16.98 4.05 -15.96
CA ARG A 81 -16.38 4.78 -14.84
C ARG A 81 -16.98 6.15 -14.71
N LEU A 82 -17.30 6.57 -13.50
CA LEU A 82 -17.84 7.89 -13.21
C LEU A 82 -17.18 8.48 -11.97
N SER A 83 -16.71 9.72 -12.08
CA SER A 83 -16.18 10.52 -10.97
C SER A 83 -16.92 11.84 -10.91
N LEU A 84 -17.48 12.17 -9.75
CA LEU A 84 -18.32 13.35 -9.57
C LEU A 84 -17.83 14.18 -8.38
N PHE A 85 -17.70 15.49 -8.63
CA PHE A 85 -17.32 16.48 -7.63
C PHE A 85 -18.52 17.31 -7.15
N GLU A 86 -19.57 16.63 -6.68
CA GLU A 86 -20.68 17.27 -5.96
C GLU A 86 -21.60 16.19 -5.38
N ASP A 87 -22.33 16.53 -4.33
CA ASP A 87 -23.30 15.64 -3.76
C ASP A 87 -24.67 16.27 -3.56
N GLN A 88 -25.63 15.60 -4.17
CA GLN A 88 -27.04 15.81 -3.97
C GLN A 88 -27.66 14.43 -3.87
N GLN A 89 -28.56 14.17 -2.93
CA GLN A 89 -29.16 12.84 -2.80
C GLN A 89 -29.87 12.38 -4.09
N GLU A 90 -30.48 13.31 -4.82
CA GLU A 90 -31.15 13.02 -6.09
C GLU A 90 -30.17 12.54 -7.17
N LEU A 91 -28.92 13.02 -7.15
CA LEU A 91 -27.88 12.65 -8.10
C LEU A 91 -27.61 11.14 -8.04
N LEU A 92 -27.57 10.57 -6.84
CA LEU A 92 -27.21 9.18 -6.61
C LEU A 92 -28.32 8.20 -7.01
N LYS A 93 -29.59 8.62 -6.93
CA LYS A 93 -30.73 7.88 -7.52
C LYS A 93 -30.62 7.79 -9.04
N ILE A 94 -30.12 8.85 -9.68
CA ILE A 94 -29.92 8.88 -11.13
C ILE A 94 -28.71 8.01 -11.52
N ILE A 95 -27.62 8.06 -10.74
CA ILE A 95 -26.42 7.24 -10.99
C ILE A 95 -26.75 5.75 -10.95
N ALA A 96 -27.68 5.32 -10.09
CA ALA A 96 -28.13 3.93 -10.03
C ALA A 96 -28.72 3.40 -11.34
N LEU A 97 -29.03 4.27 -12.31
CA LEU A 97 -29.51 3.87 -13.65
C LEU A 97 -28.39 3.42 -14.60
N PHE A 98 -27.11 3.62 -14.24
CA PHE A 98 -26.01 3.16 -15.08
C PHE A 98 -25.77 1.65 -14.94
N GLU A 99 -26.29 0.87 -15.90
CA GLU A 99 -26.26 -0.59 -15.88
C GLU A 99 -24.86 -1.23 -15.96
N ARG A 100 -23.89 -0.51 -16.57
CA ARG A 100 -22.51 -0.99 -16.82
C ARG A 100 -21.45 -0.29 -15.97
N LEU A 101 -21.86 0.50 -14.99
CA LEU A 101 -20.93 1.23 -14.14
C LEU A 101 -20.16 0.26 -13.23
N THR A 102 -18.85 0.16 -13.45
CA THR A 102 -17.94 -0.69 -12.68
C THR A 102 -17.13 0.08 -11.65
N ASP A 103 -16.84 1.36 -11.91
CA ASP A 103 -16.06 2.21 -11.03
C ASP A 103 -16.79 3.53 -10.75
N LEU A 104 -17.04 3.82 -9.47
CA LEU A 104 -17.69 5.06 -9.04
C LEU A 104 -16.82 5.79 -8.01
N ALA A 105 -16.50 7.05 -8.28
CA ALA A 105 -15.78 7.93 -7.37
C ALA A 105 -16.64 9.16 -7.03
N LEU A 106 -17.06 9.25 -5.77
CA LEU A 106 -17.91 10.32 -5.27
C LEU A 106 -17.09 11.25 -4.38
N TRP A 107 -17.15 12.55 -4.63
CA TRP A 107 -16.58 13.55 -3.74
C TRP A 107 -17.73 14.25 -3.00
N CYS A 108 -18.09 13.71 -1.84
CA CYS A 108 -19.23 14.15 -1.05
C CYS A 108 -18.81 15.19 0.00
N ARG A 109 -19.56 16.28 0.10
CA ARG A 109 -19.47 17.31 1.16
C ARG A 109 -20.55 17.16 2.25
N GLN A 110 -21.55 16.33 2.01
CA GLN A 110 -22.78 16.08 2.75
C GLN A 110 -22.86 14.61 3.13
N SER A 111 -23.71 14.37 4.12
CA SER A 111 -23.62 13.21 4.99
C SER A 111 -24.40 11.97 4.57
N ILE A 112 -24.85 11.89 3.31
CA ILE A 112 -25.81 10.86 2.93
C ILE A 112 -25.47 10.30 1.55
N ILE A 113 -24.79 9.16 1.57
CA ILE A 113 -24.76 8.26 0.43
C ILE A 113 -26.08 7.45 0.50
N PRO A 114 -26.79 7.18 -0.60
CA PRO A 114 -28.10 6.55 -0.53
C PRO A 114 -28.07 5.08 -0.96
N MET A 115 -29.05 4.32 -0.49
CA MET A 115 -29.11 2.86 -0.62
C MET A 115 -29.16 2.38 -2.08
N GLU A 116 -29.60 3.25 -3.00
CA GLU A 116 -29.72 2.99 -4.43
C GLU A 116 -28.39 2.64 -5.10
N LEU A 117 -27.25 2.95 -4.48
CA LEU A 117 -25.96 2.45 -4.95
C LEU A 117 -25.89 0.91 -4.97
N SER A 118 -26.66 0.22 -4.12
CA SER A 118 -26.78 -1.24 -4.14
C SER A 118 -27.49 -1.76 -5.40
N ASN A 119 -28.16 -0.90 -6.15
CA ASN A 119 -28.80 -1.27 -7.42
C ASN A 119 -27.80 -1.34 -8.58
N LEU A 120 -26.54 -0.93 -8.40
CA LEU A 120 -25.50 -0.97 -9.43
C LEU A 120 -24.94 -2.40 -9.56
N PRO A 121 -25.39 -3.19 -10.55
CA PRO A 121 -25.17 -4.64 -10.54
C PRO A 121 -23.75 -5.05 -10.90
N GLN A 122 -22.93 -4.11 -11.41
CA GLN A 122 -21.56 -4.35 -11.87
C GLN A 122 -20.52 -3.56 -11.07
N LEU A 123 -20.91 -2.85 -10.00
CA LEU A 123 -20.00 -2.00 -9.25
C LEU A 123 -18.91 -2.86 -8.58
N GLN A 124 -17.66 -2.58 -8.93
CA GLN A 124 -16.46 -3.27 -8.42
C GLN A 124 -15.54 -2.33 -7.65
N THR A 125 -15.54 -1.04 -7.99
CA THR A 125 -14.74 -0.02 -7.31
C THR A 125 -15.63 1.10 -6.80
N LEU A 126 -15.49 1.41 -5.51
CA LEU A 126 -16.14 2.54 -4.89
C LEU A 126 -15.09 3.40 -4.19
N THR A 127 -14.98 4.64 -4.63
CA THR A 127 -14.16 5.66 -3.98
C THR A 127 -15.06 6.72 -3.38
N LEU A 128 -14.94 6.93 -2.08
CA LEU A 128 -15.68 7.91 -1.30
C LEU A 128 -14.67 8.95 -0.81
N ARG A 129 -14.65 10.13 -1.44
CA ARG A 129 -13.85 11.28 -1.01
C ARG A 129 -14.72 12.21 -0.24
N THR A 130 -14.41 12.39 1.02
CA THR A 130 -15.38 12.90 1.95
C THR A 130 -14.74 13.87 2.92
N PHE A 131 -15.47 14.89 3.36
CA PHE A 131 -14.90 15.98 4.17
C PHE A 131 -15.71 16.32 5.43
N SER A 132 -16.79 15.60 5.71
CA SER A 132 -17.72 15.83 6.83
C SER A 132 -18.28 14.50 7.37
N ASP A 133 -19.03 14.50 8.47
CA ASP A 133 -19.58 13.29 9.11
C ASP A 133 -20.54 12.55 8.15
N LEU A 134 -20.08 11.54 7.40
CA LEU A 134 -20.86 10.99 6.25
C LEU A 134 -21.89 9.94 6.54
N PHE A 135 -22.00 9.50 7.78
CA PHE A 135 -22.84 8.36 8.05
C PHE A 135 -23.86 8.72 9.11
N ASP A 136 -25.02 9.14 8.60
CA ASP A 136 -26.25 8.86 9.30
C ASP A 136 -26.36 7.32 9.45
N ILE A 137 -26.63 6.89 10.67
CA ILE A 137 -26.42 5.56 11.25
C ILE A 137 -27.09 4.43 10.46
N ASN A 138 -28.10 4.75 9.64
CA ASN A 138 -28.94 3.77 8.95
C ASN A 138 -28.42 3.34 7.57
N PHE A 139 -27.45 4.07 6.99
CA PHE A 139 -27.10 3.90 5.58
C PHE A 139 -26.40 2.57 5.26
N LEU A 140 -25.31 2.24 5.96
CA LEU A 140 -24.40 1.19 5.51
C LEU A 140 -24.94 -0.22 5.73
N VAL A 141 -25.70 -0.45 6.81
CA VAL A 141 -26.06 -1.81 7.24
C VAL A 141 -26.90 -2.57 6.20
N GLN A 142 -27.61 -1.86 5.31
CA GLN A 142 -28.51 -2.46 4.32
C GLN A 142 -27.91 -2.59 2.92
N MET A 143 -26.72 -2.03 2.68
CA MET A 143 -26.11 -2.07 1.35
C MET A 143 -25.50 -3.43 1.04
N ASP A 144 -25.98 -4.07 -0.03
CA ASP A 144 -25.36 -5.23 -0.65
C ASP A 144 -24.45 -4.78 -1.79
N LEU A 145 -23.15 -4.75 -1.51
CA LEU A 145 -22.09 -4.52 -2.50
C LEU A 145 -21.18 -5.75 -2.57
N SER A 146 -21.75 -6.94 -2.60
CA SER A 146 -21.02 -8.22 -2.61
C SER A 146 -20.05 -8.42 -3.80
N LYS A 147 -20.14 -7.59 -4.86
CA LYS A 147 -19.22 -7.58 -6.00
C LYS A 147 -18.06 -6.59 -5.88
N LEU A 148 -18.01 -5.81 -4.78
CA LEU A 148 -17.00 -4.77 -4.60
C LEU A 148 -15.63 -5.39 -4.33
N LYS A 149 -14.68 -5.08 -5.22
CA LYS A 149 -13.28 -5.51 -5.15
C LYS A 149 -12.38 -4.42 -4.56
N LYS A 150 -12.73 -3.15 -4.77
CA LYS A 150 -11.96 -2.02 -4.27
C LYS A 150 -12.86 -1.04 -3.53
N LEU A 151 -12.50 -0.75 -2.29
CA LEU A 151 -13.11 0.30 -1.47
C LEU A 151 -12.04 1.29 -1.07
N SER A 152 -12.25 2.56 -1.42
CA SER A 152 -11.36 3.65 -1.07
C SER A 152 -12.15 4.71 -0.34
N ILE A 153 -11.76 5.02 0.89
CA ILE A 153 -12.41 6.01 1.75
C ILE A 153 -11.37 7.06 2.08
N CYS A 154 -11.64 8.27 1.62
CA CYS A 154 -10.69 9.36 1.69
C CYS A 154 -11.20 10.53 2.50
N GLY A 155 -10.33 11.10 3.33
CA GLY A 155 -10.61 12.31 4.09
C GLY A 155 -11.66 12.13 5.18
N PHE A 156 -11.85 10.91 5.68
CA PHE A 156 -12.94 10.61 6.61
C PHE A 156 -12.78 11.40 7.92
N ARG A 157 -13.74 12.28 8.17
CA ARG A 157 -13.85 13.08 9.40
C ARG A 157 -15.16 12.69 10.06
N SER A 158 -15.07 11.96 11.16
CA SER A 158 -16.23 11.65 11.98
C SER A 158 -15.92 11.91 13.43
N GLU A 159 -16.70 12.79 14.06
CA GLU A 159 -16.67 12.93 15.52
C GLU A 159 -17.32 11.72 16.20
N SER A 160 -18.19 10.99 15.47
CA SER A 160 -18.93 9.83 15.97
C SER A 160 -18.11 8.54 15.79
N THR A 161 -17.64 7.96 16.90
CA THR A 161 -17.06 6.60 16.91
C THR A 161 -18.09 5.56 16.46
N GLN A 162 -19.38 5.76 16.77
CA GLN A 162 -20.45 4.82 16.42
C GLN A 162 -20.59 4.64 14.90
N THR A 163 -20.53 5.75 14.18
CA THR A 163 -20.57 5.82 12.73
C THR A 163 -19.43 5.02 12.09
N LEU A 164 -18.21 5.20 12.59
CA LEU A 164 -17.04 4.44 12.13
C LEU A 164 -17.18 2.94 12.44
N MET A 165 -17.66 2.59 13.64
CA MET A 165 -17.88 1.18 14.01
C MET A 165 -18.93 0.50 13.12
N GLN A 166 -19.96 1.22 12.69
CA GLN A 166 -20.96 0.71 11.75
C GLN A 166 -20.39 0.51 10.35
N LEU A 167 -19.55 1.43 9.88
CA LEU A 167 -18.82 1.27 8.63
C LEU A 167 -17.95 0.02 8.65
N ILE A 168 -17.20 -0.18 9.73
CA ILE A 168 -16.33 -1.35 9.88
C ILE A 168 -17.16 -2.63 9.99
N ALA A 169 -18.24 -2.61 10.77
CA ALA A 169 -19.14 -3.75 10.89
C ALA A 169 -19.80 -4.14 9.56
N TRP A 170 -20.17 -3.15 8.74
CA TRP A 170 -20.67 -3.38 7.39
C TRP A 170 -19.58 -3.97 6.49
N MET A 171 -18.43 -3.30 6.39
CA MET A 171 -17.32 -3.68 5.52
C MET A 171 -16.84 -5.11 5.82
N THR A 172 -16.67 -5.43 7.11
CA THR A 172 -16.19 -6.74 7.58
C THR A 172 -17.21 -7.87 7.43
N LYS A 173 -18.48 -7.57 7.14
CA LYS A 173 -19.55 -8.57 6.93
C LYS A 173 -20.02 -8.70 5.49
N GLN A 174 -20.03 -7.61 4.72
CA GLN A 174 -20.73 -7.54 3.43
C GLN A 174 -19.82 -7.56 2.20
N LEU A 175 -18.49 -7.49 2.37
CA LEU A 175 -17.54 -7.37 1.26
C LEU A 175 -16.59 -8.57 1.16
N PRO A 176 -17.08 -9.81 0.95
CA PRO A 176 -16.26 -11.02 1.05
C PRO A 176 -15.19 -11.18 -0.05
N ILE A 177 -15.28 -10.42 -1.14
CA ILE A 177 -14.33 -10.46 -2.26
C ILE A 177 -13.47 -9.20 -2.35
N LEU A 178 -13.45 -8.37 -1.30
CA LEU A 178 -12.66 -7.14 -1.28
C LEU A 178 -11.18 -7.48 -1.46
N GLU A 179 -10.56 -6.98 -2.53
CA GLU A 179 -9.16 -7.19 -2.89
C GLU A 179 -8.29 -5.98 -2.47
N GLU A 180 -8.86 -4.78 -2.45
CA GLU A 180 -8.17 -3.53 -2.09
C GLU A 180 -9.01 -2.67 -1.15
N LEU A 181 -8.41 -2.28 -0.03
CA LEU A 181 -8.96 -1.35 0.94
C LEU A 181 -8.00 -0.19 1.11
N GLU A 182 -8.48 1.00 0.81
CA GLU A 182 -7.76 2.26 1.00
C GLU A 182 -8.52 3.13 2.00
N PHE A 183 -7.81 3.61 3.00
CA PHE A 183 -8.31 4.52 4.01
C PHE A 183 -7.27 5.63 4.15
N ASP A 184 -7.52 6.81 3.61
CA ASP A 184 -6.51 7.88 3.51
C ASP A 184 -6.95 9.20 4.18
N PHE A 185 -5.97 10.10 4.39
CA PHE A 185 -6.18 11.47 4.87
C PHE A 185 -7.06 11.58 6.12
N SER A 186 -6.92 10.64 7.05
CA SER A 186 -7.76 10.52 8.24
C SER A 186 -7.10 11.12 9.48
N GLU A 187 -7.92 11.72 10.35
CA GLU A 187 -7.45 12.21 11.64
C GLU A 187 -6.98 11.04 12.53
N ARG A 188 -5.96 11.29 13.37
CA ARG A 188 -5.33 10.25 14.18
C ARG A 188 -6.32 9.43 15.03
N ASN A 189 -7.25 10.10 15.71
CA ASN A 189 -8.28 9.44 16.53
C ASN A 189 -9.20 8.52 15.71
N VAL A 190 -9.50 8.90 14.48
CA VAL A 190 -10.28 8.10 13.53
C VAL A 190 -9.48 6.89 13.07
N THR A 191 -8.22 7.07 12.69
CA THR A 191 -7.29 5.99 12.36
C THR A 191 -7.14 4.99 13.52
N ASP A 192 -6.92 5.49 14.74
CA ASP A 192 -6.79 4.67 15.94
C ASP A 192 -8.04 3.82 16.16
N SER A 193 -9.22 4.45 16.06
CA SER A 193 -10.50 3.76 16.22
C SER A 193 -10.72 2.71 15.12
N PHE A 194 -10.35 3.03 13.88
CA PHE A 194 -10.46 2.13 12.74
C PHE A 194 -9.59 0.88 12.90
N LEU A 195 -8.32 1.07 13.24
CA LEU A 195 -7.38 -0.02 13.44
C LEU A 195 -7.71 -0.83 14.69
N ASN A 196 -8.13 -0.19 15.78
CA ASN A 196 -8.59 -0.88 16.98
C ASN A 196 -9.81 -1.79 16.67
N ALA A 197 -10.76 -1.29 15.89
CA ALA A 197 -11.90 -2.09 15.46
C ALA A 197 -11.49 -3.27 14.57
N LEU A 198 -10.64 -3.08 13.55
CA LEU A 198 -10.11 -4.18 12.75
C LEU A 198 -9.33 -5.20 13.60
N SER A 199 -8.59 -4.74 14.62
CA SER A 199 -7.85 -5.61 15.52
C SER A 199 -8.75 -6.43 16.45
N THR A 200 -9.99 -5.99 16.71
CA THR A 200 -10.93 -6.66 17.63
C THR A 200 -11.94 -7.55 16.91
N VAL A 201 -12.25 -7.30 15.64
CA VAL A 201 -13.11 -8.18 14.84
C VAL A 201 -12.40 -9.52 14.59
N GLU A 202 -13.02 -10.63 15.02
CA GLU A 202 -12.48 -11.98 14.83
C GLU A 202 -12.72 -12.52 13.42
N ASP A 203 -13.93 -12.29 12.87
CA ASP A 203 -14.32 -12.82 11.57
C ASP A 203 -14.49 -11.71 10.53
N ILE A 204 -13.37 -11.38 9.87
CA ILE A 204 -13.32 -10.46 8.75
C ILE A 204 -13.63 -11.23 7.47
N CYS A 205 -14.74 -10.94 6.79
CA CYS A 205 -15.17 -11.71 5.60
C CYS A 205 -14.17 -11.66 4.43
N PHE A 206 -13.38 -10.60 4.32
CA PHE A 206 -12.34 -10.43 3.28
C PHE A 206 -10.93 -10.84 3.71
N LYS A 207 -10.77 -11.52 4.85
CA LYS A 207 -9.44 -11.92 5.37
C LYS A 207 -8.59 -12.71 4.37
N GLY A 208 -9.25 -13.52 3.53
CA GLY A 208 -8.62 -14.35 2.50
C GLY A 208 -8.76 -13.79 1.08
N SER A 209 -9.21 -12.54 0.90
CA SER A 209 -9.30 -11.89 -0.42
C SER A 209 -8.51 -10.60 -0.49
N LEU A 210 -8.30 -9.92 0.64
CA LEU A 210 -7.65 -8.62 0.69
C LEU A 210 -6.16 -8.73 0.39
N LYS A 211 -5.74 -8.15 -0.73
CA LYS A 211 -4.36 -8.13 -1.22
C LYS A 211 -3.66 -6.81 -0.94
N TYR A 212 -4.41 -5.70 -0.92
CA TYR A 212 -3.86 -4.36 -0.78
C TYR A 212 -4.55 -3.64 0.37
N LEU A 213 -3.78 -3.26 1.40
CA LEU A 213 -4.23 -2.36 2.46
C LEU A 213 -3.44 -1.06 2.37
N LYS A 214 -4.11 0.05 2.12
CA LYS A 214 -3.49 1.37 1.96
C LYS A 214 -3.97 2.32 3.04
N LEU A 215 -3.03 2.87 3.81
CA LEU A 215 -3.26 3.79 4.91
C LEU A 215 -2.39 5.06 4.80
N PRO A 216 -2.36 5.75 3.63
CA PRO A 216 -1.50 6.90 3.48
C PRO A 216 -2.07 8.13 4.20
N TYR A 217 -1.21 8.96 4.78
CA TYR A 217 -1.62 10.17 5.52
C TYR A 217 -2.61 9.90 6.67
N CYS A 218 -2.43 8.81 7.40
CA CYS A 218 -3.30 8.40 8.49
C CYS A 218 -2.78 8.78 9.88
N ASN A 219 -1.67 9.53 9.96
CA ASN A 219 -0.98 9.86 11.21
C ASN A 219 -0.60 8.62 12.03
N ILE A 220 -0.19 7.55 11.35
CA ILE A 220 0.28 6.31 11.97
C ILE A 220 1.67 6.58 12.56
N ASP A 221 1.77 6.47 13.89
CA ASP A 221 3.04 6.51 14.60
C ASP A 221 3.56 5.10 14.92
N GLN A 222 4.63 5.03 15.69
CA GLN A 222 5.25 3.78 16.12
C GLN A 222 4.28 2.79 16.78
N ASN A 223 3.45 3.29 17.71
CA ASN A 223 2.59 2.42 18.53
C ASN A 223 1.45 1.85 17.67
N ILE A 224 0.95 2.67 16.75
CA ILE A 224 -0.10 2.26 15.80
C ILE A 224 0.48 1.26 14.80
N PHE A 225 1.70 1.50 14.31
CA PHE A 225 2.40 0.58 13.43
C PHE A 225 2.58 -0.81 14.08
N GLU A 226 3.03 -0.86 15.34
CA GLU A 226 3.12 -2.13 16.08
C GLU A 226 1.78 -2.84 16.21
N THR A 227 0.70 -2.09 16.45
CA THR A 227 -0.65 -2.64 16.56
C THR A 227 -1.10 -3.24 15.22
N LEU A 228 -0.90 -2.50 14.13
CA LEU A 228 -1.18 -2.95 12.78
C LEU A 228 -0.39 -4.23 12.45
N TRP A 229 0.92 -4.21 12.72
CA TRP A 229 1.82 -5.32 12.40
C TRP A 229 1.50 -6.58 13.19
N ASN A 230 1.24 -6.46 14.49
CA ASN A 230 1.10 -7.62 15.37
C ASN A 230 -0.34 -8.15 15.46
N LYS A 231 -1.36 -7.30 15.26
CA LYS A 231 -2.78 -7.68 15.48
C LYS A 231 -3.63 -7.73 14.22
N ILE A 232 -3.28 -6.97 13.18
CA ILE A 232 -4.12 -6.84 11.98
C ILE A 232 -3.52 -7.62 10.83
N VAL A 233 -2.24 -7.39 10.50
CA VAL A 233 -1.56 -8.07 9.38
C VAL A 233 -1.68 -9.60 9.44
N PRO A 234 -1.48 -10.28 10.59
CA PRO A 234 -1.60 -11.74 10.67
C PRO A 234 -3.01 -12.27 10.38
N LYS A 235 -4.05 -11.42 10.51
CA LYS A 235 -5.42 -11.79 10.18
C LYS A 235 -5.70 -11.74 8.68
N LEU A 236 -4.88 -11.04 7.89
CA LEU A 236 -5.08 -10.80 6.46
C LEU A 236 -4.15 -11.72 5.66
N THR A 237 -4.53 -12.99 5.53
CA THR A 237 -3.63 -14.07 5.08
C THR A 237 -3.16 -13.94 3.63
N GLU A 238 -3.94 -13.27 2.78
CA GLU A 238 -3.60 -12.99 1.38
C GLU A 238 -3.05 -11.57 1.16
N LEU A 239 -2.71 -10.84 2.24
CA LEU A 239 -2.18 -9.49 2.13
C LEU A 239 -0.83 -9.49 1.42
N PHE A 240 -0.81 -8.90 0.23
CA PHE A 240 0.36 -8.80 -0.64
C PHE A 240 1.12 -7.49 -0.43
N SER A 241 0.39 -6.38 -0.23
CA SER A 241 0.96 -5.04 -0.07
C SER A 241 0.32 -4.28 1.07
N LEU A 242 1.16 -3.65 1.88
CA LEU A 242 0.77 -2.71 2.93
C LEU A 242 1.37 -1.34 2.62
N ASP A 243 0.53 -0.35 2.38
CA ASP A 243 0.95 1.01 2.05
C ASP A 243 0.79 1.95 3.25
N LEU A 244 1.89 2.47 3.79
CA LEU A 244 1.93 3.38 4.94
C LEU A 244 2.60 4.72 4.57
N GLU A 245 2.54 5.13 3.31
CA GLU A 245 3.15 6.38 2.86
C GLU A 245 2.69 7.62 3.64
N MET A 246 3.62 8.55 3.86
CA MET A 246 3.35 9.85 4.50
C MET A 246 2.67 9.72 5.87
N ASN A 247 3.21 8.88 6.73
CA ASN A 247 2.85 8.77 8.14
C ASN A 247 4.00 9.24 9.05
N ASP A 248 3.87 9.04 10.36
CA ASP A 248 4.82 9.50 11.39
C ASP A 248 5.60 8.31 12.00
N ILE A 249 5.92 7.29 11.20
CA ILE A 249 6.68 6.13 11.67
C ILE A 249 8.16 6.51 11.76
N GLU A 250 8.70 6.52 12.98
CA GLU A 250 10.08 6.92 13.25
C GLU A 250 11.05 5.73 13.25
N SER A 251 10.60 4.52 13.61
CA SER A 251 11.49 3.37 13.81
C SER A 251 10.80 2.03 13.51
N ILE A 252 11.57 1.01 13.13
CA ILE A 252 11.11 -0.39 13.11
C ILE A 252 11.59 -1.15 14.34
N GLN A 253 12.58 -0.62 15.06
CA GLN A 253 13.29 -1.30 16.14
C GLN A 253 12.37 -1.88 17.22
N PRO A 254 11.38 -1.14 17.78
CA PRO A 254 10.46 -1.70 18.77
C PRO A 254 9.67 -2.91 18.27
N THR A 255 9.31 -2.92 16.99
CA THR A 255 8.60 -4.06 16.37
C THR A 255 9.52 -5.27 16.28
N VAL A 256 10.77 -5.06 15.87
CA VAL A 256 11.79 -6.12 15.76
C VAL A 256 12.12 -6.72 17.12
N GLU A 257 12.36 -5.88 18.12
CA GLU A 257 12.64 -6.31 19.50
C GLU A 257 11.52 -7.18 20.04
N ARG A 258 10.26 -6.80 19.78
CA ARG A 258 9.09 -7.60 20.17
C ARG A 258 9.01 -8.95 19.45
N ILE A 259 9.28 -8.98 18.14
CA ILE A 259 9.28 -10.24 17.38
C ILE A 259 10.32 -11.21 17.95
N ILE A 260 11.49 -10.69 18.30
CA ILE A 260 12.58 -11.48 18.91
C ILE A 260 12.21 -11.91 20.32
N SER A 261 11.68 -11.01 21.16
CA SER A 261 11.36 -11.31 22.56
C SER A 261 10.24 -12.32 22.70
N ASP A 262 9.20 -12.19 21.88
CA ASP A 262 7.98 -12.97 22.00
C ASP A 262 8.11 -14.34 21.30
N ASN A 263 9.26 -14.62 20.67
CA ASN A 263 9.49 -15.78 19.80
C ASN A 263 8.33 -15.99 18.82
N ILE A 264 7.74 -14.90 18.32
CA ILE A 264 6.59 -14.98 17.43
C ILE A 264 7.06 -15.70 16.18
N THR A 265 6.54 -16.92 15.98
CA THR A 265 6.70 -17.61 14.71
C THR A 265 5.99 -16.75 13.69
N VAL A 266 6.78 -15.97 12.95
CA VAL A 266 6.31 -15.23 11.79
C VAL A 266 5.69 -16.26 10.86
N THR A 267 4.36 -16.28 10.79
CA THR A 267 3.69 -16.94 9.67
C THR A 267 4.24 -16.27 8.43
N PRO A 268 4.73 -17.04 7.45
CA PRO A 268 5.17 -16.48 6.19
C PRO A 268 3.95 -15.85 5.51
N ASN A 269 3.70 -14.58 5.86
CA ASN A 269 2.66 -13.79 5.25
C ASN A 269 3.08 -13.57 3.80
N GLN A 270 2.11 -13.56 2.90
CA GLN A 270 2.36 -13.29 1.48
C GLN A 270 2.81 -11.84 1.21
N LEU A 271 2.99 -11.05 2.27
CA LEU A 271 3.37 -9.65 2.22
C LEU A 271 4.73 -9.53 1.53
N GLN A 272 4.70 -8.83 0.41
CA GLN A 272 5.79 -8.65 -0.52
C GLN A 272 6.20 -7.18 -0.63
N GLU A 273 5.26 -6.26 -0.37
CA GLU A 273 5.47 -4.82 -0.46
C GLU A 273 5.02 -4.12 0.83
N LEU A 274 5.89 -3.28 1.39
CA LEU A 274 5.65 -2.47 2.60
C LEU A 274 6.02 -1.02 2.31
N ASN A 275 5.09 -0.17 1.87
CA ASN A 275 5.45 1.23 1.57
C ASN A 275 5.70 2.03 2.84
N LEU A 276 6.94 2.44 3.07
CA LEU A 276 7.30 3.37 4.15
C LEU A 276 7.68 4.75 3.61
N HIS A 277 7.41 5.03 2.33
CA HIS A 277 7.82 6.28 1.70
C HIS A 277 7.32 7.50 2.48
N HIS A 278 8.16 8.55 2.52
CA HIS A 278 7.88 9.80 3.22
C HIS A 278 7.54 9.67 4.72
N ASN A 279 7.99 8.60 5.38
CA ASN A 279 8.02 8.52 6.84
C ASN A 279 9.40 8.95 7.39
N PRO A 280 9.48 9.45 8.64
CA PRO A 280 10.76 9.77 9.28
C PRO A 280 11.76 8.60 9.30
N ILE A 281 11.28 7.35 9.43
CA ILE A 281 12.11 6.13 9.37
C ILE A 281 13.01 6.10 8.13
N MET A 282 12.55 6.56 6.96
CA MET A 282 13.34 6.51 5.72
C MET A 282 14.59 7.40 5.79
N LYS A 283 14.54 8.47 6.60
CA LYS A 283 15.70 9.31 6.89
C LYS A 283 16.60 8.62 7.92
N ASN A 284 16.00 8.06 8.97
CA ASN A 284 16.71 7.37 10.05
C ASN A 284 17.47 6.14 9.54
N LEU A 285 16.97 5.42 8.55
CA LEU A 285 17.70 4.31 7.90
C LEU A 285 19.05 4.72 7.30
N LYS A 286 19.24 6.00 6.98
CA LYS A 286 20.50 6.54 6.46
C LYS A 286 21.37 7.15 7.55
N GLU A 287 20.76 7.75 8.56
CA GLU A 287 21.45 8.55 9.58
C GLU A 287 21.72 7.77 10.89
N ASP A 288 20.93 6.74 11.19
CA ASP A 288 20.99 5.95 12.42
C ASP A 288 21.38 4.49 12.12
N PRO A 289 22.60 4.05 12.51
CA PRO A 289 23.05 2.68 12.35
C PRO A 289 22.17 1.64 13.07
N ASN A 290 21.56 1.98 14.22
CA ASN A 290 20.73 1.03 14.97
C ASN A 290 19.44 0.75 14.22
N GLU A 291 18.81 1.78 13.68
CA GLU A 291 17.60 1.66 12.86
C GLU A 291 17.88 0.87 11.58
N LYS A 292 19.04 1.09 10.95
CA LYS A 292 19.49 0.28 9.80
C LYS A 292 19.65 -1.20 10.16
N VAL A 293 20.31 -1.51 11.29
CA VAL A 293 20.46 -2.90 11.78
C VAL A 293 19.09 -3.52 12.08
N ALA A 294 18.18 -2.77 12.70
CA ALA A 294 16.82 -3.22 12.97
C ALA A 294 16.08 -3.54 11.67
N MET A 295 16.15 -2.68 10.64
CA MET A 295 15.53 -2.94 9.34
C MET A 295 16.12 -4.16 8.63
N LEU A 296 17.43 -4.38 8.71
CA LEU A 296 18.05 -5.58 8.14
C LEU A 296 17.56 -6.85 8.84
N SER A 297 17.48 -6.83 10.18
CA SER A 297 16.92 -7.92 10.99
C SER A 297 15.43 -8.17 10.67
N PHE A 298 14.68 -7.09 10.45
CA PHE A 298 13.29 -7.15 10.03
C PHE A 298 13.14 -7.83 8.66
N LEU A 299 13.91 -7.39 7.65
CA LEU A 299 13.87 -7.97 6.30
C LEU A 299 14.38 -9.42 6.25
N GLU A 300 15.26 -9.80 7.15
CA GLU A 300 15.68 -11.19 7.35
C GLU A 300 14.55 -12.05 7.92
N SER A 301 13.84 -11.53 8.91
CA SER A 301 12.67 -12.19 9.51
C SER A 301 11.49 -12.30 8.54
N TYR A 302 11.27 -11.26 7.72
CA TYR A 302 10.22 -11.18 6.69
C TYR A 302 10.83 -11.23 5.28
N ASN A 303 11.45 -12.37 4.98
CA ASN A 303 12.22 -12.61 3.76
C ASN A 303 11.41 -12.59 2.44
N SER A 304 10.08 -12.41 2.51
CA SER A 304 9.20 -12.19 1.35
C SER A 304 9.11 -10.72 0.94
N ILE A 305 9.38 -9.78 1.86
CA ILE A 305 9.30 -8.34 1.61
C ILE A 305 10.48 -7.95 0.72
N TYR A 306 10.19 -7.60 -0.52
CA TYR A 306 11.19 -7.18 -1.49
C TYR A 306 11.13 -5.69 -1.82
N SER A 307 10.09 -5.00 -1.35
CA SER A 307 9.98 -3.55 -1.53
C SER A 307 9.54 -2.90 -0.24
N ILE A 308 10.29 -1.89 0.21
CA ILE A 308 9.85 -0.98 1.28
C ILE A 308 9.30 0.35 0.74
N TRP A 309 8.95 0.37 -0.55
CA TRP A 309 8.46 1.53 -1.28
C TRP A 309 7.31 1.10 -2.22
N SER A 310 6.20 1.83 -2.26
CA SER A 310 5.10 1.52 -3.20
C SER A 310 5.12 2.44 -4.41
N CYS A 311 4.62 1.85 -5.49
CA CYS A 311 4.91 2.18 -6.86
C CYS A 311 3.83 3.10 -7.49
N GLU A 312 2.90 3.62 -6.66
CA GLU A 312 1.64 4.17 -7.16
C GLU A 312 1.50 5.69 -7.13
N SER A 313 2.47 6.46 -6.62
CA SER A 313 2.37 7.92 -6.64
C SER A 313 2.34 8.42 -8.09
N ALA A 314 1.14 8.66 -8.61
CA ALA A 314 0.82 9.08 -9.98
C ALA A 314 1.36 10.49 -10.34
N CYS A 315 2.07 11.13 -9.41
CA CYS A 315 2.78 12.36 -9.63
C CYS A 315 4.09 12.05 -10.39
N GLY A 316 4.00 11.92 -11.72
CA GLY A 316 5.11 11.70 -12.66
C GLY A 316 6.15 12.85 -12.72
N LYS A 317 6.48 13.45 -11.58
CA LYS A 317 7.56 14.42 -11.44
C LYS A 317 8.74 13.70 -10.80
N TYR A 318 9.82 13.63 -11.58
CA TYR A 318 11.17 13.21 -11.24
C TYR A 318 11.46 13.21 -9.74
N VAL A 319 11.31 12.04 -9.10
CA VAL A 319 11.88 11.83 -7.78
C VAL A 319 13.37 11.66 -8.00
N ASP A 320 14.18 12.50 -7.33
CA ASP A 320 15.64 12.42 -7.37
C ASP A 320 16.11 10.99 -7.07
N ILE A 321 17.00 10.51 -7.94
CA ILE A 321 17.54 9.14 -7.94
C ILE A 321 18.39 8.88 -6.69
N ASP A 322 18.94 9.92 -6.07
CA ASP A 322 19.90 9.83 -4.96
C ASP A 322 19.27 9.39 -3.63
N TYR A 323 17.94 9.16 -3.58
CA TYR A 323 17.23 9.01 -2.30
C TYR A 323 16.73 7.60 -1.95
N TRP A 324 16.92 6.58 -2.76
CA TRP A 324 16.04 5.41 -2.62
C TRP A 324 16.40 4.48 -1.46
N TYR A 325 17.62 3.96 -1.39
CA TYR A 325 18.03 3.03 -0.34
C TYR A 325 19.46 3.27 0.13
N ASP A 326 19.72 2.91 1.38
CA ASP A 326 21.08 2.52 1.77
C ASP A 326 21.45 1.21 1.05
N SER A 327 22.73 1.06 0.66
CA SER A 327 23.19 -0.07 -0.14
C SER A 327 22.94 -1.44 0.52
N ASP A 328 23.00 -1.53 1.85
CA ASP A 328 22.81 -2.80 2.55
C ASP A 328 21.33 -3.19 2.58
N ILE A 329 20.45 -2.21 2.73
CA ILE A 329 19.00 -2.40 2.66
C ILE A 329 18.60 -2.81 1.24
N GLU A 330 19.13 -2.13 0.24
CA GLU A 330 18.92 -2.48 -1.17
C GLU A 330 19.36 -3.91 -1.46
N TYR A 331 20.55 -4.29 -0.98
CA TYR A 331 21.08 -5.64 -1.10
C TYR A 331 20.14 -6.68 -0.46
N ALA A 332 19.64 -6.43 0.75
CA ALA A 332 18.69 -7.29 1.43
C ALA A 332 17.37 -7.46 0.65
N LEU A 333 16.81 -6.36 0.13
CA LEU A 333 15.59 -6.38 -0.67
C LEU A 333 15.76 -7.18 -1.97
N ARG A 334 16.89 -7.02 -2.66
CA ARG A 334 17.21 -7.81 -3.88
C ARG A 334 17.30 -9.30 -3.58
N ILE A 335 17.83 -9.67 -2.43
CA ILE A 335 17.91 -11.06 -1.99
C ILE A 335 16.53 -11.62 -1.68
N ASN A 336 15.72 -10.89 -0.91
CA ASN A 336 14.34 -11.27 -0.62
C ASN A 336 13.55 -11.46 -1.93
N HIS A 337 13.66 -10.51 -2.86
CA HIS A 337 13.06 -10.57 -4.18
C HIS A 337 13.47 -11.82 -4.98
N ALA A 338 14.75 -12.19 -4.92
CA ALA A 338 15.30 -13.35 -5.60
C ALA A 338 14.77 -14.68 -5.04
N GLY A 339 14.14 -14.67 -3.87
CA GLY A 339 13.63 -15.85 -3.19
C GLY A 339 14.57 -16.34 -2.09
N ARG A 340 15.03 -15.44 -1.22
CA ARG A 340 15.78 -15.75 0.01
C ARG A 340 15.20 -16.95 0.76
N SER A 341 13.88 -17.02 0.87
CA SER A 341 13.14 -18.11 1.48
C SER A 341 13.43 -19.49 0.87
N ILE A 342 13.74 -19.57 -0.43
CA ILE A 342 14.05 -20.83 -1.11
C ILE A 342 15.35 -21.44 -0.59
N VAL A 343 16.33 -20.61 -0.20
CA VAL A 343 17.66 -21.05 0.24
C VAL A 343 17.82 -21.07 1.76
N GLU A 344 17.13 -20.21 2.50
CA GLU A 344 17.33 -20.07 3.95
C GLU A 344 16.25 -20.76 4.82
N CYS A 345 15.11 -21.18 4.26
CA CYS A 345 14.09 -21.92 5.03
C CYS A 345 14.58 -23.30 5.54
N SER A 346 15.80 -23.73 5.17
CA SER A 346 16.40 -25.00 5.55
C SER A 346 16.88 -25.09 7.01
N ASN A 347 16.85 -24.03 7.81
CA ASN A 347 17.37 -24.08 9.19
C ASN A 347 16.33 -24.46 10.26
N ARG A 348 15.08 -24.73 9.89
CA ARG A 348 14.09 -25.27 10.83
C ARG A 348 14.25 -26.80 10.91
N LYS A 349 14.47 -27.30 12.13
CA LYS A 349 14.94 -28.65 12.52
C LYS A 349 14.00 -29.84 12.16
N GLU A 350 13.11 -29.71 11.19
CA GLU A 350 12.21 -30.81 10.80
C GLU A 350 12.60 -31.38 9.43
N ASP A 351 12.91 -32.68 9.43
CA ASP A 351 13.73 -33.49 8.52
C ASP A 351 13.32 -33.60 7.03
N HIS A 352 12.54 -32.67 6.51
CA HIS A 352 12.10 -32.71 5.10
C HIS A 352 12.47 -31.41 4.38
N HIS A 353 13.77 -31.24 4.15
CA HIS A 353 14.28 -30.23 3.24
C HIS A 353 13.76 -30.49 1.82
N SER A 354 12.68 -29.80 1.43
CA SER A 354 12.30 -29.68 0.02
C SER A 354 13.27 -28.72 -0.67
N SER A 355 14.52 -29.16 -0.87
CA SER A 355 15.43 -28.45 -1.76
C SER A 355 14.76 -28.33 -3.12
N LEU A 356 14.82 -27.12 -3.70
CA LEU A 356 14.25 -26.88 -5.02
C LEU A 356 14.89 -27.87 -6.02
N PRO A 357 14.09 -28.65 -6.78
CA PRO A 357 14.63 -29.56 -7.79
C PRO A 357 15.62 -28.86 -8.72
N LEU A 358 16.72 -29.54 -9.07
CA LEU A 358 17.79 -28.92 -9.87
C LEU A 358 17.29 -28.33 -11.19
N SER A 359 16.27 -28.95 -11.78
CA SER A 359 15.62 -28.51 -13.01
C SER A 359 14.92 -27.15 -12.92
N LEU A 360 14.60 -26.65 -11.71
CA LEU A 360 13.91 -25.37 -11.51
C LEU A 360 14.88 -24.20 -11.27
N TRP A 361 16.16 -24.45 -10.96
CA TRP A 361 17.12 -23.36 -10.72
C TRP A 361 17.29 -22.41 -11.91
N PRO A 362 17.41 -22.86 -13.17
CA PRO A 362 17.49 -21.93 -14.30
C PRO A 362 16.31 -20.95 -14.33
N ILE A 363 15.10 -21.44 -14.03
CA ILE A 363 13.87 -20.62 -13.99
C ILE A 363 13.92 -19.62 -12.84
N VAL A 364 14.36 -20.05 -11.64
CA VAL A 364 14.47 -19.16 -10.47
C VAL A 364 15.53 -18.08 -10.69
N LEU A 365 16.71 -18.45 -11.21
CA LEU A 365 17.80 -17.51 -11.49
C LEU A 365 17.41 -16.51 -12.58
N GLU A 366 16.77 -16.97 -13.66
CA GLU A 366 16.27 -16.09 -14.73
C GLU A 366 15.20 -15.12 -14.20
N ARG A 367 14.26 -15.62 -13.38
CA ARG A 367 13.25 -14.78 -12.73
C ARG A 367 13.88 -13.74 -11.82
N ALA A 368 14.85 -14.13 -10.98
CA ALA A 368 15.54 -13.25 -10.05
C ALA A 368 16.22 -12.08 -10.79
N TYR A 369 16.89 -12.37 -11.92
CA TYR A 369 17.54 -11.36 -12.74
C TYR A 369 16.54 -10.47 -13.51
N LYS A 370 15.56 -11.06 -14.21
CA LYS A 370 14.60 -10.30 -15.04
C LYS A 370 13.72 -9.35 -14.23
N LYS A 371 13.51 -9.64 -12.95
CA LYS A 371 12.64 -8.86 -12.07
C LYS A 371 13.42 -8.09 -11.00
N SER A 372 14.76 -8.08 -11.04
CA SER A 372 15.59 -7.44 -10.00
C SER A 372 15.26 -5.96 -9.78
N GLY A 373 14.82 -5.24 -10.82
CA GLY A 373 14.39 -3.84 -10.72
C GLY A 373 13.03 -3.65 -10.06
N HIS A 374 12.27 -4.71 -9.75
CA HIS A 374 10.94 -4.61 -9.15
C HIS A 374 10.94 -4.13 -7.70
N ILE A 375 12.11 -4.07 -7.07
CA ILE A 375 12.29 -3.42 -5.76
C ILE A 375 12.06 -1.89 -5.83
N TYR A 376 12.05 -1.31 -7.05
CA TYR A 376 11.89 0.13 -7.25
C TYR A 376 10.48 0.52 -7.71
N PRO A 377 10.10 1.80 -7.56
CA PRO A 377 8.79 2.32 -7.98
C PRO A 377 8.49 2.12 -9.47
N ARG A 378 7.22 2.01 -9.84
CA ARG A 378 6.81 1.91 -11.24
C ARG A 378 7.00 3.27 -11.88
N GLY A 379 7.66 3.29 -13.03
CA GLY A 379 8.07 4.54 -13.70
C GLY A 379 9.51 4.95 -13.41
N SER A 380 10.17 4.36 -12.41
CA SER A 380 11.62 4.48 -12.24
C SER A 380 12.36 4.00 -13.50
N THR A 381 13.36 4.76 -13.92
CA THR A 381 14.29 4.34 -15.00
C THR A 381 15.13 3.14 -14.56
N ILE A 382 15.53 3.10 -13.29
CA ILE A 382 16.32 2.00 -12.70
C ILE A 382 15.48 0.71 -12.61
N ARG A 383 14.16 0.79 -12.45
CA ARG A 383 13.29 -0.41 -12.52
C ARG A 383 13.43 -1.19 -13.83
N ARG A 384 13.84 -0.53 -14.92
CA ARG A 384 14.09 -1.16 -16.23
C ARG A 384 15.49 -1.76 -16.36
N THR A 385 16.37 -1.51 -15.38
CA THR A 385 17.71 -2.09 -15.32
C THR A 385 17.65 -3.42 -14.59
N ASN A 386 18.26 -4.44 -15.20
CA ASN A 386 18.44 -5.73 -14.55
C ASN A 386 19.75 -5.70 -13.76
N ASP A 387 19.76 -6.39 -12.64
CA ASP A 387 20.84 -6.41 -11.68
C ASP A 387 21.08 -7.84 -11.19
N ALA A 388 22.35 -8.23 -11.11
CA ALA A 388 22.76 -9.60 -10.83
C ALA A 388 22.96 -9.91 -9.34
N THR A 389 22.78 -8.95 -8.41
CA THR A 389 23.02 -9.13 -6.97
C THR A 389 22.22 -10.31 -6.41
N GLY A 390 20.91 -10.35 -6.66
CA GLY A 390 20.05 -11.45 -6.17
C GLY A 390 20.44 -12.80 -6.76
N LEU A 391 20.80 -12.83 -8.05
CA LEU A 391 21.28 -14.04 -8.73
C LEU A 391 22.59 -14.55 -8.11
N HIS A 392 23.56 -13.64 -7.88
CA HIS A 392 24.84 -13.99 -7.28
C HIS A 392 24.67 -14.58 -5.88
N TYR A 393 23.78 -13.99 -5.07
CA TYR A 393 23.45 -14.52 -3.75
C TYR A 393 22.86 -15.95 -3.83
N LEU A 394 21.89 -16.20 -4.72
CA LEU A 394 21.29 -17.53 -4.89
C LEU A 394 22.32 -18.57 -5.31
N VAL A 395 23.18 -18.26 -6.28
CA VAL A 395 24.25 -19.17 -6.74
C VAL A 395 25.22 -19.47 -5.60
N ARG A 396 25.58 -18.46 -4.80
CA ARG A 396 26.48 -18.64 -3.66
C ARG A 396 25.85 -19.53 -2.60
N GLN A 397 24.59 -19.33 -2.23
CA GLN A 397 23.96 -20.07 -1.13
C GLN A 397 23.36 -21.42 -1.52
N CYS A 398 23.18 -21.70 -2.81
CA CYS A 398 22.67 -22.99 -3.26
C CYS A 398 23.72 -24.10 -3.10
N ILE A 399 23.61 -24.87 -2.01
CA ILE A 399 24.44 -26.06 -1.73
C ILE A 399 24.32 -27.11 -2.85
N ALA A 400 23.13 -27.24 -3.48
CA ALA A 400 22.90 -28.20 -4.55
C ALA A 400 23.78 -27.95 -5.79
N LEU A 401 24.15 -26.69 -6.06
CA LEU A 401 25.13 -26.35 -7.11
C LEU A 401 26.57 -26.64 -6.68
N ARG A 402 26.86 -26.70 -5.38
CA ARG A 402 28.20 -26.99 -4.85
C ARG A 402 28.51 -28.48 -4.82
N VAL A 403 27.53 -29.32 -4.48
CA VAL A 403 27.73 -30.79 -4.28
C VAL A 403 27.94 -31.54 -5.59
N GLN A 404 27.42 -31.08 -6.73
CA GLN A 404 27.70 -31.72 -8.03
C GLN A 404 29.13 -31.49 -8.52
N SER A 405 29.83 -30.46 -8.04
CA SER A 405 31.22 -30.20 -8.45
C SER A 405 32.23 -31.14 -7.78
N SER A 406 31.88 -31.82 -6.68
CA SER A 406 32.84 -32.63 -5.93
C SER A 406 32.82 -34.13 -6.27
N ASN A 407 31.77 -34.62 -6.92
CA ASN A 407 31.60 -36.06 -7.14
C ASN A 407 32.04 -36.55 -8.54
N ASP A 408 32.40 -35.65 -9.45
CA ASP A 408 32.94 -36.00 -10.78
C ASP A 408 34.48 -36.07 -10.83
N THR A 409 35.17 -35.83 -9.71
CA THR A 409 36.56 -36.29 -9.53
C THR A 409 36.55 -37.78 -9.22
N THR A 410 36.24 -38.59 -10.23
CA THR A 410 36.59 -40.01 -10.22
C THR A 410 38.11 -40.09 -10.20
N GLU A 411 38.66 -40.40 -9.02
CA GLU A 411 40.04 -40.76 -8.82
C GLU A 411 40.40 -41.86 -9.81
N ILE A 412 41.30 -41.55 -10.75
CA ILE A 412 42.13 -42.56 -11.40
C ILE A 412 43.03 -43.09 -10.28
N GLY A 413 42.60 -44.21 -9.69
CA GLY A 413 43.31 -44.88 -8.60
C GLY A 413 44.75 -45.19 -8.98
N VAL A 414 45.67 -44.58 -8.26
CA VAL A 414 47.03 -45.11 -8.08
C VAL A 414 47.09 -45.56 -6.63
N GLY A 415 47.10 -46.88 -6.45
CA GLY A 415 47.18 -47.51 -5.15
C GLY A 415 48.50 -47.24 -4.44
N GLY A 416 48.41 -47.08 -3.14
CA GLY A 416 49.49 -47.12 -2.14
C GLY A 416 48.79 -47.12 -0.79
N GLU A 417 48.49 -48.31 -0.28
CA GLU A 417 49.26 -48.99 0.77
C GLU A 417 49.22 -48.24 2.11
N GLU A 418 48.46 -48.88 2.99
CA GLU A 418 48.38 -48.86 4.44
C GLU A 418 49.60 -48.30 5.17
N GLU A 419 49.35 -47.49 6.21
CA GLU A 419 49.99 -47.70 7.51
C GLU A 419 49.11 -47.10 8.62
N GLU A 420 48.76 -47.99 9.56
CA GLU A 420 48.11 -47.71 10.84
C GLU A 420 49.06 -46.92 11.74
N GLU A 421 48.57 -45.91 12.46
CA GLU A 421 49.16 -45.59 13.76
C GLU A 421 48.14 -44.97 14.72
N ASP A 422 47.98 -45.68 15.85
CA ASP A 422 47.33 -45.28 17.08
C ASP A 422 47.82 -43.91 17.58
N ASN A 423 46.92 -43.07 18.10
CA ASN A 423 47.20 -42.51 19.43
C ASN A 423 45.98 -42.00 20.19
N SER A 424 45.95 -42.42 21.44
CA SER A 424 44.98 -42.17 22.49
C SER A 424 45.16 -40.81 23.17
N GLY A 425 44.03 -40.22 23.58
CA GLY A 425 43.87 -39.53 24.86
C GLY A 425 44.22 -38.04 24.92
N ASN A 426 43.27 -37.21 25.39
CA ASN A 426 43.32 -36.77 26.78
C ASN A 426 42.02 -36.10 27.24
N LYS A 427 41.69 -36.36 28.50
CA LYS A 427 40.71 -35.65 29.33
C LYS A 427 41.18 -34.22 29.60
N ASN A 428 40.26 -33.30 29.84
CA ASN A 428 40.31 -32.47 31.04
C ASN A 428 38.96 -31.80 31.30
N GLU A 429 38.44 -32.13 32.49
CA GLU A 429 37.48 -31.37 33.28
C GLU A 429 38.09 -29.99 33.62
N ASN A 430 37.24 -28.97 33.75
CA ASN A 430 37.39 -27.99 34.82
C ASN A 430 36.07 -27.22 35.01
N GLU A 431 35.47 -27.49 36.16
CA GLU A 431 34.55 -26.64 36.89
C GLU A 431 35.23 -25.30 37.25
N SER A 432 34.45 -24.23 37.26
CA SER A 432 34.66 -23.16 38.24
C SER A 432 33.38 -22.36 38.39
N ASP A 433 32.73 -22.58 39.53
CA ASP A 433 31.81 -21.66 40.19
C ASP A 433 32.39 -20.26 40.29
N ASN A 434 31.52 -19.25 40.22
CA ASN A 434 31.74 -17.97 40.89
C ASN A 434 30.38 -17.34 41.22
N ASP A 435 29.99 -17.52 42.48
CA ASP A 435 29.09 -16.63 43.21
C ASP A 435 29.71 -15.24 43.34
N ILE A 436 28.98 -14.17 42.98
CA ILE A 436 29.24 -12.83 43.50
C ILE A 436 27.91 -12.14 43.84
N GLU A 437 27.72 -12.08 45.16
CA GLU A 437 27.17 -11.04 46.03
C GLU A 437 26.28 -9.91 45.48
N GLU A 438 25.21 -9.75 46.27
CA GLU A 438 24.31 -8.60 46.42
C GLU A 438 25.05 -7.28 46.63
N GLY A 439 24.46 -6.21 46.09
CA GLY A 439 24.84 -4.83 46.36
C GLY A 439 23.66 -3.91 46.12
N ASP A 440 22.80 -3.80 47.12
CA ASP A 440 21.90 -2.66 47.30
C ASP A 440 22.74 -1.38 47.43
N ASP A 441 22.42 -0.32 46.68
CA ASP A 441 22.37 1.00 47.30
C ASP A 441 21.55 2.05 46.54
N ASN A 442 20.84 2.81 47.36
CA ASN A 442 20.00 3.96 47.05
C ASN A 442 20.77 5.09 46.34
N SER A 443 20.14 5.82 45.41
CA SER A 443 20.17 7.29 45.50
C SER A 443 19.09 8.01 44.69
N SER A 444 18.43 8.91 45.42
CA SER A 444 17.98 10.25 45.01
C SER A 444 17.04 10.44 43.82
N VAL A 445 15.79 10.67 44.20
CA VAL A 445 14.80 11.53 43.54
C VAL A 445 15.40 12.91 43.25
N LEU A 446 15.46 13.29 41.97
CA LEU A 446 15.67 14.66 41.50
C LEU A 446 14.45 15.14 40.72
N THR A 447 13.62 15.94 41.39
CA THR A 447 12.61 16.82 40.79
C THR A 447 13.29 17.88 39.94
N VAL A 448 12.92 17.98 38.65
CA VAL A 448 13.30 19.09 37.76
C VAL A 448 12.03 19.77 37.21
N PRO A 449 12.00 21.11 37.08
CA PRO A 449 10.77 21.88 36.91
C PRO A 449 10.27 21.94 35.46
N SER A 450 8.95 22.08 35.36
CA SER A 450 8.18 22.39 34.16
C SER A 450 8.75 23.58 33.36
N LEU A 451 9.18 23.31 32.13
CA LEU A 451 9.54 24.32 31.14
C LEU A 451 8.32 24.69 30.27
N LYS A 452 8.08 26.00 30.19
CA LYS A 452 6.95 26.65 29.52
C LYS A 452 6.98 26.42 28.00
N ARG A 453 5.80 26.10 27.43
CA ARG A 453 5.51 26.09 25.99
C ARG A 453 5.87 27.44 25.35
N GLY A 454 6.82 27.43 24.43
CA GLY A 454 7.11 28.54 23.53
C GLY A 454 6.35 28.41 22.21
N GLU A 455 5.64 29.46 21.84
CA GLU A 455 4.93 29.61 20.56
C GLU A 455 5.89 29.52 19.36
N ARG A 456 5.66 28.58 18.44
CA ARG A 456 6.35 28.53 17.15
C ARG A 456 5.54 29.29 16.09
N LYS A 457 5.96 30.51 15.77
CA LYS A 457 5.55 31.25 14.56
C LYS A 457 6.24 30.64 13.33
N ARG A 458 5.46 30.05 12.42
CA ARG A 458 5.95 29.63 11.08
C ARG A 458 6.14 30.86 10.20
N LYS A 459 7.40 31.17 9.83
CA LYS A 459 7.72 32.07 8.72
C LYS A 459 7.63 31.28 7.41
N ARG A 460 6.78 31.72 6.48
CA ARG A 460 6.81 31.31 5.06
C ARG A 460 8.02 31.97 4.42
N ILE A 461 8.89 31.15 3.81
CA ILE A 461 9.92 31.60 2.87
C ILE A 461 9.33 31.39 1.47
N LEU A 462 9.09 32.49 0.76
CA LEU A 462 8.83 32.49 -0.69
C LEU A 462 10.20 32.43 -1.37
N LEU A 463 10.47 31.37 -2.12
CA LEU A 463 11.60 31.30 -3.05
C LEU A 463 11.08 31.64 -4.44
N ASP A 464 11.51 32.80 -4.92
CA ASP A 464 11.29 33.31 -6.27
C ASP A 464 12.30 32.62 -7.21
N SER A 465 11.81 32.03 -8.31
CA SER A 465 12.64 31.29 -9.26
C SER A 465 12.48 31.87 -10.66
N THR A 466 13.46 32.69 -11.06
CA THR A 466 13.52 33.31 -12.39
C THR A 466 14.90 33.18 -12.99
N TRP A 467 15.32 31.98 -13.40
CA TRP A 467 16.47 31.82 -14.30
C TRP A 467 16.27 30.61 -15.24
N VAL A 468 15.93 30.88 -16.50
CA VAL A 468 16.11 29.93 -17.62
C VAL A 468 16.88 30.64 -18.72
N ALA A 469 17.87 29.90 -19.23
CA ALA A 469 18.97 30.31 -20.07
C ALA A 469 18.58 30.55 -21.54
N ASN A 470 19.35 31.44 -22.17
CA ASN A 470 19.60 31.44 -23.62
C ASN A 470 20.91 30.71 -23.87
N VAL A 471 20.88 29.53 -24.50
CA VAL A 471 21.95 29.07 -25.39
C VAL A 471 21.32 28.21 -26.49
N SER A 472 21.44 28.70 -27.72
CA SER A 472 21.15 27.99 -28.97
C SER A 472 22.29 27.04 -29.32
N LEU A 473 21.95 25.90 -29.91
CA LEU A 473 22.72 25.24 -30.97
C LEU A 473 21.73 24.59 -31.94
#